data_AF-A0A4R7V441-F1
#
_entry.id   AF-A0A4R7V441-F1
#
_cell.length_a   1.000
_cell.length_b   1.000
_cell.length_c   1.000
_cell.angle_alpha   90.00
_cell.angle_beta   90.00
_cell.angle_gamma   90.00
#
_symmetry.space_group_name_H-M   'P 1'
#
loop_
_entity.id
_entity.type
_entity.pdbx_description
1 polymer ?
#
loop_
_entity_poly.entity_id
_entity_poly.type
_entity_poly.pdbx_seq_one_letter_code
_entity_poly.pdbx_strand_id
1 'polypeptide(L)'
;MTSGESMAERRMRGLSPDRSAQLLDMKIRMAELGIPEQSAVLDDAMEAWSGTEFAAEYGDPVSGLVRSSADQLIGAMIRLGADPARMATVRVTTILREDVAAQMRPFADGSGLVMISDAALTLCGVYSRYVGEAFSRILSGGRVRGLWRAFRAVRRGGFGEEPTMLTGLLRYYNVSQRVYGLAAKLVEHTSPAAQPHIAVLHTMAVYFIVGHELAHHALGHDSAPSAFSPGEHLPVCSDDQRRELDADLLAYRASVLAVRQEALASGEAEADRVAEAAGLMSALGALTAMLVVHSTERALFVRRGVSHPEAATRASLLLDRLDGGDLTFARIFLTNMAAATENAADFSPSGTSFEWEWFARSPRLDIPHSDEYLRSIHWLDRFQCMTSEDLVRGAAKAGYDESMPVGKGFRLAADGRTADAFAIWGVPDDRAEQITDRRRALTMHTLVETVQTAFAALGMPGDTVLSLAVMGATVAAKSLT
;
A
#
# COMPACT_ATOMS: atom_id res chain seq x y z
N MET A 1 -34.35 14.30 -8.43
CA MET A 1 -33.81 13.11 -9.12
C MET A 1 -33.50 13.53 -10.53
N THR A 2 -32.23 13.60 -10.93
CA THR A 2 -31.83 13.92 -12.31
C THR A 2 -31.88 12.65 -13.14
N SER A 3 -32.81 12.59 -14.10
CA SER A 3 -32.94 11.47 -15.03
C SER A 3 -31.69 11.39 -15.91
N GLY A 4 -30.76 10.48 -15.60
CA GLY A 4 -29.53 10.28 -16.38
C GLY A 4 -28.29 9.88 -15.59
N GLU A 5 -28.32 9.97 -14.26
CA GLU A 5 -27.17 9.58 -13.43
C GLU A 5 -27.02 8.05 -13.29
N SER A 6 -25.82 7.54 -13.58
CA SER A 6 -25.48 6.12 -13.45
C SER A 6 -25.34 5.66 -11.98
N MET A 7 -25.37 4.35 -11.74
CA MET A 7 -25.09 3.76 -10.42
C MET A 7 -23.68 4.09 -9.93
N ALA A 8 -22.68 4.06 -10.83
CA ALA A 8 -21.30 4.43 -10.50
C ALA A 8 -21.20 5.88 -10.02
N GLU A 9 -21.85 6.83 -10.70
CA GLU A 9 -21.85 8.26 -10.30
C GLU A 9 -22.53 8.49 -8.95
N ARG A 10 -23.69 7.86 -8.73
CA ARG A 10 -24.39 7.94 -7.43
C ARG A 10 -23.52 7.39 -6.31
N ARG A 11 -22.88 6.24 -6.54
CA ARG A 11 -22.00 5.63 -5.54
C ARG A 11 -20.76 6.49 -5.28
N MET A 12 -20.14 7.01 -6.33
CA MET A 12 -18.99 7.92 -6.23
C MET A 12 -19.33 9.15 -5.38
N ARG A 13 -20.49 9.78 -5.61
CA ARG A 13 -20.92 10.96 -4.83
C ARG A 13 -21.01 10.67 -3.32
N GLY A 14 -21.47 9.47 -2.96
CA GLY A 14 -21.54 9.04 -1.56
C GLY A 14 -20.20 8.59 -0.97
N LEU A 15 -19.14 8.48 -1.78
CA LEU A 15 -17.80 8.08 -1.37
C LEU A 15 -16.77 9.22 -1.49
N SER A 16 -17.16 10.38 -2.05
CA SER A 16 -16.27 11.52 -2.22
C SER A 16 -15.60 11.87 -0.88
N PRO A 17 -14.26 11.91 -0.83
CA PRO A 17 -13.54 12.15 0.41
C PRO A 17 -13.78 13.59 0.89
N ASP A 18 -14.13 13.78 2.17
CA ASP A 18 -14.11 15.09 2.80
C ASP A 18 -12.69 15.38 3.32
N ARG A 19 -11.84 15.88 2.41
CA ARG A 19 -10.43 16.18 2.70
C ARG A 19 -10.27 17.31 3.71
N SER A 20 -11.21 18.24 3.74
CA SER A 20 -11.21 19.32 4.73
C SER A 20 -11.47 18.78 6.13
N ALA A 21 -12.44 17.88 6.28
CA ALA A 21 -12.67 17.17 7.54
C ALA A 21 -11.47 16.29 7.93
N GLN A 22 -10.86 15.59 6.97
CA GLN A 22 -9.65 14.79 7.20
C GLN A 22 -8.49 15.66 7.72
N LEU A 23 -8.22 16.80 7.08
CA LEU A 23 -7.17 17.72 7.52
C LEU A 23 -7.45 18.29 8.92
N LEU A 24 -8.71 18.60 9.23
CA LEU A 24 -9.09 19.05 10.56
C LEU A 24 -8.85 17.94 11.60
N ASP A 25 -9.24 16.70 11.33
CA ASP A 25 -8.96 15.55 12.21
C ASP A 25 -7.45 15.36 12.41
N MET A 26 -6.66 15.43 11.32
CA MET A 26 -5.20 15.35 11.40
C MET A 26 -4.60 16.44 12.29
N LYS A 27 -5.08 17.69 12.18
CA LYS A 27 -4.62 18.80 13.03
C LYS A 27 -4.97 18.60 14.49
N ILE A 28 -6.17 18.12 14.78
CA ILE A 28 -6.60 17.80 16.15
C ILE A 28 -5.66 16.73 16.73
N ARG A 29 -5.40 15.66 15.98
CA ARG A 29 -4.46 14.61 16.41
C ARG A 29 -3.03 15.12 16.58
N MET A 30 -2.54 15.99 15.70
CA MET A 30 -1.22 16.62 15.86
C MET A 30 -1.12 17.43 17.16
N ALA A 31 -2.19 18.15 17.51
CA ALA A 31 -2.25 18.88 18.78
C ALA A 31 -2.26 17.93 19.99
N GLU A 32 -3.02 16.83 19.93
CA GLU A 32 -3.04 15.78 20.97
C GLU A 32 -1.68 15.10 21.14
N LEU A 33 -0.93 14.94 20.05
CA LEU A 33 0.43 14.39 20.03
C LEU A 33 1.51 15.40 20.46
N GLY A 34 1.14 16.65 20.73
CA GLY A 34 2.07 17.68 21.20
C GLY A 34 3.04 18.22 20.14
N ILE A 35 2.64 18.18 18.86
CA ILE A 35 3.45 18.61 17.71
C ILE A 35 2.79 19.74 16.90
N PRO A 36 2.38 20.86 17.54
CA PRO A 36 1.63 21.92 16.87
C PRO A 36 2.40 22.60 15.73
N GLU A 37 3.72 22.64 15.76
CA GLU A 37 4.56 23.20 14.71
C GLU A 37 4.40 22.49 13.36
N GLN A 38 4.04 21.21 13.37
CA GLN A 38 3.79 20.46 12.14
C GLN A 38 2.45 20.80 11.49
N SER A 39 1.51 21.36 12.26
CA SER A 39 0.28 21.90 11.71
C SER A 39 0.57 23.05 10.75
N ALA A 40 1.58 23.87 11.03
CA ALA A 40 1.97 24.98 10.14
C ALA A 40 2.57 24.46 8.83
N VAL A 41 3.41 23.41 8.89
CA VAL A 41 3.95 22.75 7.68
C VAL A 41 2.83 22.11 6.85
N LEU A 42 1.86 21.48 7.52
CA LEU A 42 0.67 20.92 6.86
C LEU A 42 -0.16 22.02 6.20
N ASP A 43 -0.31 23.17 6.86
CA ASP A 43 -1.02 24.34 6.33
C ASP A 43 -0.32 24.94 5.11
N ASP A 44 0.99 25.16 5.18
CA ASP A 44 1.78 25.66 4.06
C ASP A 44 1.72 24.69 2.87
N ALA A 45 1.81 23.38 3.14
CA ALA A 45 1.67 22.35 2.12
C ALA A 45 0.28 22.38 1.47
N MET A 46 -0.77 22.54 2.26
CA MET A 46 -2.16 22.60 1.78
C MET A 46 -2.48 23.91 1.05
N GLU A 47 -1.93 25.04 1.48
CA GLU A 47 -2.10 26.33 0.82
C GLU A 47 -1.40 26.33 -0.54
N ALA A 48 -0.13 25.89 -0.59
CA ALA A 48 0.61 25.72 -1.84
C ALA A 48 -0.15 24.80 -2.82
N TRP A 49 -0.88 23.81 -2.30
CA TRP A 49 -1.66 22.88 -3.10
C TRP A 49 -3.02 23.40 -3.55
N SER A 50 -3.72 24.15 -2.69
CA SER A 50 -4.99 24.79 -3.00
C SER A 50 -4.85 25.81 -4.15
N GLY A 51 -3.64 26.32 -4.35
CA GLY A 51 -3.30 27.19 -5.49
C GLY A 51 -3.03 26.48 -6.82
N THR A 52 -3.14 25.14 -6.89
CA THR A 52 -2.91 24.38 -8.13
C THR A 52 -4.16 24.31 -9.01
N GLU A 53 -3.97 24.17 -10.33
CA GLU A 53 -5.06 23.95 -11.29
C GLU A 53 -5.89 22.70 -10.93
N PHE A 54 -5.24 21.67 -10.40
CA PHE A 54 -5.91 20.45 -9.93
C PHE A 54 -6.87 20.70 -8.77
N ALA A 55 -6.51 21.56 -7.82
CA ALA A 55 -7.39 21.88 -6.70
C ALA A 55 -8.64 22.67 -7.17
N ALA A 56 -8.47 23.57 -8.14
CA ALA A 56 -9.57 24.33 -8.71
C ALA A 56 -10.57 23.46 -9.51
N GLU A 57 -10.07 22.48 -10.27
CA GLU A 57 -10.92 21.62 -11.12
C GLU A 57 -11.54 20.43 -10.36
N TYR A 58 -10.78 19.79 -9.46
CA TYR A 58 -11.18 18.52 -8.85
C TYR A 58 -11.55 18.63 -7.37
N GLY A 59 -11.39 19.81 -6.75
CA GLY A 59 -11.70 20.07 -5.34
C GLY A 59 -10.68 19.51 -4.36
N ASP A 60 -10.05 18.38 -4.70
CA ASP A 60 -8.83 17.93 -4.06
C ASP A 60 -7.81 17.35 -5.05
N PRO A 61 -6.52 17.59 -4.81
CA PRO A 61 -5.43 17.21 -5.72
C PRO A 61 -5.06 15.72 -5.75
N VAL A 62 -5.38 14.91 -4.73
CA VAL A 62 -5.23 13.45 -4.84
C VAL A 62 -6.26 12.90 -5.84
N SER A 63 -7.51 13.34 -5.71
CA SER A 63 -8.56 13.06 -6.68
C SER A 63 -8.24 13.64 -8.06
N GLY A 64 -7.63 14.83 -8.14
CA GLY A 64 -7.18 15.43 -9.39
C GLY A 64 -6.13 14.59 -10.11
N LEU A 65 -5.08 14.15 -9.41
CA LEU A 65 -4.06 13.25 -9.96
C LEU A 65 -4.71 11.96 -10.48
N VAL A 66 -5.57 11.32 -9.69
CA VAL A 66 -6.18 10.03 -10.05
C VAL A 66 -7.16 10.18 -11.21
N ARG A 67 -7.96 11.25 -11.26
CA ARG A 67 -8.90 11.51 -12.36
C ARG A 67 -8.18 11.89 -13.65
N SER A 68 -7.19 12.78 -13.58
CA SER A 68 -6.36 13.11 -14.73
C SER A 68 -5.65 11.87 -15.28
N SER A 69 -5.09 11.03 -14.40
CA SER A 69 -4.51 9.74 -14.80
C SER A 69 -5.55 8.85 -15.48
N ALA A 70 -6.76 8.76 -14.91
CA ALA A 70 -7.84 7.96 -15.47
C ALA A 70 -8.27 8.43 -16.86
N ASP A 71 -8.44 9.73 -17.08
CA ASP A 71 -8.87 10.29 -18.36
C ASP A 71 -7.87 9.97 -19.47
N GLN A 72 -6.58 10.09 -19.16
CA GLN A 72 -5.52 9.74 -20.10
C GLN A 72 -5.47 8.25 -20.41
N LEU A 73 -5.60 7.41 -19.38
CA LEU A 73 -5.63 5.96 -19.54
C LEU A 73 -6.86 5.51 -20.32
N ILE A 74 -8.04 6.10 -20.09
CA ILE A 74 -9.25 5.84 -20.86
C ILE A 74 -9.01 6.17 -22.34
N GLY A 75 -8.46 7.34 -22.64
CA GLY A 75 -8.10 7.73 -24.00
C GLY A 75 -7.10 6.77 -24.65
N ALA A 76 -6.10 6.33 -23.90
CA ALA A 76 -5.12 5.35 -24.35
C ALA A 76 -5.74 3.96 -24.60
N MET A 77 -6.58 3.46 -23.70
CA MET A 77 -7.27 2.18 -23.83
C MET A 77 -8.22 2.15 -25.03
N ILE A 78 -8.95 3.24 -25.29
CA ILE A 78 -9.81 3.36 -26.48
C ILE A 78 -8.97 3.21 -27.75
N ARG A 79 -7.81 3.86 -27.82
CA ARG A 79 -6.88 3.75 -28.97
C ARG A 79 -6.27 2.35 -29.10
N LEU A 80 -6.15 1.62 -27.98
CA LEU A 80 -5.74 0.21 -27.96
C LEU A 80 -6.87 -0.75 -28.30
N GLY A 81 -8.09 -0.26 -28.57
CA GLY A 81 -9.22 -1.04 -29.05
C GLY A 81 -10.32 -1.30 -28.02
N ALA A 82 -10.27 -0.68 -26.83
CA ALA A 82 -11.38 -0.74 -25.88
C ALA A 82 -12.62 -0.01 -26.45
N ASP A 83 -13.82 -0.52 -26.14
CA ASP A 83 -15.08 0.08 -26.60
C ASP A 83 -15.29 1.47 -25.97
N PRO A 84 -15.35 2.56 -26.77
CA PRO A 84 -15.58 3.91 -26.27
C PRO A 84 -16.87 4.06 -25.45
N ALA A 85 -17.95 3.37 -25.85
CA ALA A 85 -19.23 3.47 -25.15
C ALA A 85 -19.12 2.86 -23.75
N ARG A 86 -18.44 1.72 -23.62
CA ARG A 86 -18.15 1.07 -22.34
C ARG A 86 -17.20 1.89 -21.48
N MET A 87 -16.14 2.46 -22.05
CA MET A 87 -15.21 3.29 -21.30
C MET A 87 -15.84 4.61 -20.83
N ALA A 88 -16.89 5.11 -21.50
CA ALA A 88 -17.64 6.27 -21.03
C ALA A 88 -18.46 5.98 -19.75
N THR A 89 -18.71 4.71 -19.39
CA THR A 89 -19.51 4.33 -18.21
C THR A 89 -18.69 4.09 -16.93
N VAL A 90 -17.36 4.12 -17.00
CA VAL A 90 -16.51 3.95 -15.82
C VAL A 90 -16.24 5.27 -15.13
N ARG A 91 -16.18 5.25 -13.80
CA ARG A 91 -15.75 6.37 -12.96
C ARG A 91 -14.59 5.91 -12.08
N VAL A 92 -13.70 6.84 -11.75
CA VAL A 92 -12.54 6.60 -10.88
C VAL A 92 -12.58 7.58 -9.73
N THR A 93 -12.34 7.09 -8.51
CA THR A 93 -12.33 7.92 -7.30
C THR A 93 -11.31 7.42 -6.29
N THR A 94 -10.90 8.32 -5.40
CA THR A 94 -10.10 7.98 -4.21
C THR A 94 -11.02 7.77 -3.02
N ILE A 95 -10.62 6.92 -2.08
CA ILE A 95 -11.35 6.71 -0.83
C ILE A 95 -10.40 6.93 0.36
N LEU A 96 -10.91 7.61 1.39
CA LEU A 96 -10.22 7.80 2.68
C LEU A 96 -10.15 6.46 3.41
N ARG A 97 -9.17 5.65 3.04
CA ARG A 97 -8.93 4.36 3.65
C ARG A 97 -7.47 4.14 3.87
N GLU A 98 -7.23 3.57 5.04
CA GLU A 98 -5.93 3.18 5.51
C GLU A 98 -5.53 1.81 4.98
N ASP A 99 -6.47 0.92 4.66
CA ASP A 99 -6.14 -0.34 3.98
C ASP A 99 -5.65 -0.08 2.54
N VAL A 100 -4.55 -0.71 2.13
CA VAL A 100 -4.07 -0.68 0.74
C VAL A 100 -5.03 -1.49 -0.13
N ALA A 101 -5.81 -0.80 -0.96
CA ALA A 101 -6.79 -1.41 -1.82
C ALA A 101 -6.97 -0.62 -3.12
N ALA A 102 -7.05 -1.34 -4.23
CA ALA A 102 -7.62 -0.88 -5.48
C ALA A 102 -8.67 -1.91 -5.90
N GLN A 103 -9.82 -1.46 -6.38
CA GLN A 103 -10.88 -2.36 -6.80
C GLN A 103 -11.79 -1.74 -7.86
N MET A 104 -12.14 -2.54 -8.85
CA MET A 104 -13.21 -2.28 -9.82
C MET A 104 -14.52 -2.91 -9.34
N ARG A 105 -15.53 -2.06 -9.13
CA ARG A 105 -16.90 -2.48 -8.80
C ARG A 105 -17.82 -2.31 -10.02
N PRO A 106 -18.32 -3.42 -10.61
CA PRO A 106 -19.34 -3.35 -11.66
C PRO A 106 -20.73 -3.07 -11.07
N PHE A 107 -21.61 -2.47 -11.87
CA PHE A 107 -23.00 -2.22 -11.53
C PHE A 107 -23.96 -2.82 -12.56
N ALA A 108 -25.22 -3.03 -12.14
CA ALA A 108 -26.26 -3.66 -12.96
C ALA A 108 -26.64 -2.85 -14.21
N ASP A 109 -26.38 -1.54 -14.22
CA ASP A 109 -26.59 -0.67 -15.39
C ASP A 109 -25.40 -0.67 -16.37
N GLY A 110 -24.40 -1.53 -16.16
CA GLY A 110 -23.20 -1.62 -16.98
C GLY A 110 -22.15 -0.53 -16.69
N SER A 111 -22.39 0.34 -15.71
CA SER A 111 -21.37 1.27 -15.21
C SER A 111 -20.37 0.57 -14.29
N GLY A 112 -19.17 1.14 -14.19
CA GLY A 112 -18.10 0.64 -13.32
C GLY A 112 -17.58 1.75 -12.40
N LEU A 113 -17.21 1.42 -11.17
CA LEU A 113 -16.52 2.34 -10.26
C LEU A 113 -15.20 1.74 -9.82
N VAL A 114 -14.10 2.37 -10.22
CA VAL A 114 -12.77 2.12 -9.70
C VAL A 114 -12.57 2.95 -8.44
N MET A 115 -12.19 2.28 -7.35
CA MET A 115 -11.90 2.91 -6.06
C MET A 115 -10.46 2.60 -5.68
N ILE A 116 -9.68 3.64 -5.35
CA ILE A 116 -8.28 3.50 -4.95
C ILE A 116 -8.09 4.13 -3.57
N SER A 117 -7.46 3.42 -2.65
CA SER A 117 -7.19 3.96 -1.31
C SER A 117 -5.96 4.86 -1.30
N ASP A 118 -5.98 5.87 -0.43
CA ASP A 118 -4.83 6.76 -0.22
C ASP A 118 -3.61 6.01 0.33
N ALA A 119 -3.84 4.91 1.04
CA ALA A 119 -2.79 4.04 1.51
C ALA A 119 -1.97 3.43 0.36
N ALA A 120 -2.63 3.00 -0.72
CA ALA A 120 -1.96 2.49 -1.91
C ALA A 120 -1.10 3.58 -2.58
N LEU A 121 -1.67 4.79 -2.73
CA LEU A 121 -0.97 5.95 -3.29
C LEU A 121 0.21 6.39 -2.42
N THR A 122 0.05 6.29 -1.10
CA THR A 122 1.08 6.57 -0.11
C THR A 122 2.25 5.60 -0.23
N LEU A 123 1.97 4.30 -0.33
CA LEU A 123 3.03 3.29 -0.44
C LEU A 123 3.77 3.40 -1.77
N CYS A 124 3.07 3.73 -2.86
CA CYS A 124 3.73 4.11 -4.13
C CYS A 124 4.70 5.28 -3.92
N GLY A 125 4.28 6.30 -3.17
CA GLY A 125 5.12 7.45 -2.84
C GLY A 125 6.37 7.09 -2.04
N VAL A 126 6.30 6.14 -1.10
CA VAL A 126 7.46 5.65 -0.33
C VAL A 126 8.50 5.02 -1.26
N TYR A 127 8.07 4.09 -2.13
CA TYR A 127 8.96 3.46 -3.09
C TYR A 127 9.53 4.48 -4.10
N SER A 128 8.69 5.37 -4.63
CA SER A 128 9.12 6.38 -5.59
C SER A 128 10.14 7.37 -5.03
N ARG A 129 10.01 7.75 -3.75
CA ARG A 129 10.99 8.60 -3.04
C ARG A 129 12.37 7.96 -2.98
N TYR A 130 12.43 6.72 -2.50
CA TYR A 130 13.68 5.98 -2.37
C TYR A 130 14.39 5.84 -3.73
N VAL A 131 13.64 5.42 -4.76
CA VAL A 131 14.20 5.23 -6.10
C VAL A 131 14.57 6.56 -6.75
N GLY A 132 13.73 7.57 -6.64
CA GLY A 132 13.98 8.88 -7.26
C GLY A 132 15.27 9.52 -6.73
N GLU A 133 15.55 9.35 -5.43
CA GLU A 133 16.83 9.77 -4.84
C GLU A 133 18.01 8.94 -5.37
N ALA A 134 17.84 7.62 -5.54
CA ALA A 134 18.84 6.77 -6.17
C ALA A 134 19.16 7.19 -7.61
N PHE A 135 18.11 7.49 -8.40
CA PHE A 135 18.25 7.96 -9.77
C PHE A 135 18.94 9.31 -9.83
N SER A 136 18.53 10.27 -9.00
CA SER A 136 19.17 11.58 -8.94
C SER A 136 20.67 11.47 -8.62
N ARG A 137 21.04 10.55 -7.72
CA ARG A 137 22.46 10.28 -7.40
C ARG A 137 23.21 9.61 -8.54
N ILE A 138 22.59 8.71 -9.30
CA ILE A 138 23.25 8.08 -10.46
C ILE A 138 23.46 9.09 -11.59
N LEU A 139 22.47 9.96 -11.82
CA LEU A 139 22.48 10.94 -12.90
C LEU A 139 23.30 12.20 -12.56
N SER A 140 23.52 12.48 -11.27
CA SER A 140 24.37 13.60 -10.83
C SER A 140 25.87 13.32 -11.01
N GLY A 141 26.64 14.35 -11.40
CA GLY A 141 28.11 14.29 -11.43
C GLY A 141 28.77 14.12 -12.80
N GLY A 142 28.02 14.30 -13.90
CA GLY A 142 28.54 14.28 -15.27
C GLY A 142 28.63 12.88 -15.89
N ARG A 143 28.70 12.83 -17.23
CA ARG A 143 28.56 11.59 -18.04
C ARG A 143 29.47 10.44 -17.59
N VAL A 144 30.74 10.73 -17.27
CA VAL A 144 31.73 9.70 -16.89
C VAL A 144 31.44 9.10 -15.51
N ARG A 145 31.10 9.93 -14.52
CA ARG A 145 30.77 9.43 -13.17
C ARG A 145 29.43 8.70 -13.16
N GLY A 146 28.46 9.18 -13.94
CA GLY A 146 27.18 8.49 -14.13
C GLY A 146 27.36 7.10 -14.76
N LEU A 147 28.13 7.00 -15.85
CA LEU A 147 28.47 5.71 -16.48
C LEU A 147 29.16 4.75 -15.51
N TRP A 148 30.10 5.23 -14.70
CA TRP A 148 30.78 4.39 -13.73
C TRP A 148 29.86 3.94 -12.57
N ARG A 149 28.96 4.82 -12.11
CA ARG A 149 27.94 4.48 -11.10
C ARG A 149 26.93 3.47 -11.66
N ALA A 150 26.48 3.66 -12.90
CA ALA A 150 25.61 2.71 -13.60
C ALA A 150 26.31 1.36 -13.80
N PHE A 151 27.56 1.35 -14.27
CA PHE A 151 28.35 0.12 -14.41
C PHE A 151 28.55 -0.59 -13.07
N ARG A 152 28.81 0.15 -12.00
CA ARG A 152 28.90 -0.41 -10.65
C ARG A 152 27.57 -0.99 -10.20
N ALA A 153 26.45 -0.32 -10.50
CA ALA A 153 25.13 -0.81 -10.15
C ALA A 153 24.83 -2.15 -10.85
N VAL A 154 25.15 -2.24 -12.14
CA VAL A 154 25.08 -3.50 -12.91
C VAL A 154 25.96 -4.57 -12.27
N ARG A 155 27.22 -4.26 -11.95
CA ARG A 155 28.16 -5.23 -11.37
C ARG A 155 27.76 -5.71 -9.97
N ARG A 156 27.12 -4.85 -9.17
CA ARG A 156 26.64 -5.17 -7.82
C ARG A 156 25.22 -5.74 -7.81
N GLY A 157 24.53 -5.74 -8.95
CA GLY A 157 23.13 -6.18 -9.05
C GLY A 157 22.13 -5.25 -8.36
N GLY A 158 22.46 -3.97 -8.14
CA GLY A 158 21.60 -3.03 -7.43
C GLY A 158 22.15 -1.61 -7.46
N PHE A 159 21.35 -0.59 -7.16
CA PHE A 159 21.74 0.83 -7.25
C PHE A 159 22.83 1.29 -6.26
N GLY A 160 23.39 0.37 -5.48
CA GLY A 160 24.47 0.64 -4.54
C GLY A 160 24.03 1.40 -3.29
N GLU A 161 22.74 1.70 -3.17
CA GLU A 161 22.11 2.10 -1.92
C GLU A 161 21.87 0.88 -1.05
N GLU A 162 22.08 1.07 0.25
CA GLU A 162 21.73 0.07 1.25
C GLU A 162 20.19 -0.02 1.34
N PRO A 163 19.60 -1.21 1.22
CA PRO A 163 18.15 -1.39 1.29
C PRO A 163 17.57 -1.09 2.68
N THR A 164 18.41 -0.88 3.70
CA THR A 164 18.04 -0.65 5.10
C THR A 164 17.08 0.53 5.29
N MET A 165 17.29 1.65 4.56
CA MET A 165 16.38 2.81 4.65
C MET A 165 14.97 2.43 4.21
N LEU A 166 14.82 1.91 2.99
CA LEU A 166 13.52 1.48 2.46
C LEU A 166 12.92 0.37 3.33
N THR A 167 13.74 -0.59 3.78
CA THR A 167 13.31 -1.69 4.64
C THR A 167 12.63 -1.15 5.90
N GLY A 168 13.26 -0.22 6.63
CA GLY A 168 12.64 0.26 7.86
C GLY A 168 11.52 1.28 7.65
N LEU A 169 11.51 2.06 6.55
CA LEU A 169 10.35 2.87 6.15
C LEU A 169 9.12 1.97 5.90
N LEU A 170 9.30 0.89 5.12
CA LEU A 170 8.25 -0.09 4.87
C LEU A 170 7.90 -0.86 6.15
N ARG A 171 8.86 -1.18 7.00
CA ARG A 171 8.61 -1.89 8.27
C ARG A 171 7.76 -1.06 9.21
N TYR A 172 8.08 0.23 9.37
CA TYR A 172 7.29 1.17 10.15
C TYR A 172 5.85 1.26 9.62
N TYR A 173 5.70 1.36 8.30
CA TYR A 173 4.39 1.36 7.63
C TYR A 173 3.63 0.06 7.92
N ASN A 174 4.26 -1.09 7.69
CA ASN A 174 3.65 -2.40 7.87
C ASN A 174 3.25 -2.67 9.33
N VAL A 175 4.05 -2.25 10.32
CA VAL A 175 3.70 -2.38 11.74
C VAL A 175 2.48 -1.52 12.07
N SER A 176 2.47 -0.28 11.59
CA SER A 176 1.36 0.65 11.80
C SER A 176 0.06 0.14 11.19
N GLN A 177 0.14 -0.43 9.99
CA GLN A 177 -0.98 -1.11 9.34
C GLN A 177 -1.45 -2.33 10.11
N ARG A 178 -0.54 -3.25 10.48
CA ARG A 178 -0.90 -4.50 11.16
C ARG A 178 -1.49 -4.29 12.54
N VAL A 179 -1.11 -3.22 13.24
CA VAL A 179 -1.57 -2.94 14.61
C VAL A 179 -2.77 -2.01 14.59
N TYR A 180 -2.64 -0.85 13.94
CA TYR A 180 -3.63 0.23 14.03
C TYR A 180 -4.54 0.31 12.81
N GLY A 181 -4.24 -0.42 11.72
CA GLY A 181 -4.94 -0.25 10.46
C GLY A 181 -4.72 1.15 9.91
N LEU A 182 -3.51 1.71 10.06
CA LEU A 182 -3.15 3.06 9.64
C LEU A 182 -1.99 3.05 8.64
N ALA A 183 -2.09 3.87 7.59
CA ALA A 183 -1.06 4.09 6.57
C ALA A 183 0.01 5.09 7.02
N ALA A 184 0.51 4.89 8.24
CA ALA A 184 1.53 5.76 8.82
C ALA A 184 2.86 5.64 8.05
N LYS A 185 3.50 6.78 7.80
CA LYS A 185 4.78 6.86 7.09
C LYS A 185 5.72 7.79 7.82
N LEU A 186 7.01 7.48 7.77
CA LEU A 186 8.07 8.44 8.03
C LEU A 186 8.43 9.13 6.72
N VAL A 187 8.72 10.43 6.77
CA VAL A 187 9.00 11.20 5.56
C VAL A 187 10.50 11.26 5.33
N GLU A 188 10.96 10.73 4.20
CA GLU A 188 12.35 10.88 3.77
C GLU A 188 12.58 12.26 3.14
N HIS A 189 13.57 12.97 3.67
CA HIS A 189 14.14 14.15 3.04
C HIS A 189 14.78 13.75 1.72
N THR A 190 14.29 14.36 0.65
CA THR A 190 14.72 14.09 -0.72
C THR A 190 15.33 15.35 -1.29
N SER A 191 16.38 15.18 -2.09
CA SER A 191 17.04 16.32 -2.71
C SER A 191 16.09 17.01 -3.71
N PRO A 192 16.19 18.34 -3.92
CA PRO A 192 15.39 19.02 -4.95
C PRO A 192 15.58 18.41 -6.35
N ALA A 193 16.79 17.90 -6.63
CA ALA A 193 17.11 17.23 -7.88
C ALA A 193 16.46 15.84 -8.04
N ALA A 194 15.94 15.24 -6.96
CA ALA A 194 15.22 13.97 -7.02
C ALA A 194 13.72 14.15 -7.32
N GLN A 195 13.15 15.33 -7.01
CA GLN A 195 11.70 15.58 -7.14
C GLN A 195 11.11 15.20 -8.51
N PRO A 196 11.75 15.54 -9.66
CA PRO A 196 11.22 15.15 -10.97
C PRO A 196 11.15 13.63 -11.15
N HIS A 197 12.17 12.90 -10.69
CA HIS A 197 12.21 11.43 -10.78
C HIS A 197 11.17 10.77 -9.87
N ILE A 198 10.99 11.32 -8.67
CA ILE A 198 9.98 10.87 -7.71
C ILE A 198 8.58 11.06 -8.31
N ALA A 199 8.29 12.24 -8.84
CA ALA A 199 7.00 12.57 -9.45
C ALA A 199 6.70 11.64 -10.63
N VAL A 200 7.64 11.49 -11.57
CA VAL A 200 7.45 10.60 -12.74
C VAL A 200 7.18 9.16 -12.29
N LEU A 201 8.00 8.60 -11.40
CA LEU A 201 7.82 7.21 -10.98
C LEU A 201 6.53 7.00 -10.18
N HIS A 202 6.16 7.97 -9.33
CA HIS A 202 4.89 7.96 -8.61
C HIS A 202 3.71 7.99 -9.57
N THR A 203 3.68 8.92 -10.53
CA THR A 203 2.64 8.98 -11.57
C THR A 203 2.58 7.67 -12.36
N MET A 204 3.72 7.06 -12.72
CA MET A 204 3.72 5.79 -13.45
C MET A 204 3.18 4.62 -12.63
N ALA A 205 3.45 4.58 -11.32
CA ALA A 205 2.84 3.59 -10.43
C ALA A 205 1.33 3.80 -10.31
N VAL A 206 0.87 5.05 -10.18
CA VAL A 206 -0.55 5.40 -10.17
C VAL A 206 -1.22 5.02 -11.49
N TYR A 207 -0.57 5.28 -12.62
CA TYR A 207 -1.06 4.90 -13.94
C TYR A 207 -1.30 3.41 -14.05
N PHE A 208 -0.37 2.61 -13.52
CA PHE A 208 -0.52 1.16 -13.55
C PHE A 208 -1.67 0.69 -12.63
N ILE A 209 -1.79 1.21 -11.41
CA ILE A 209 -2.87 0.83 -10.48
C ILE A 209 -4.24 1.22 -11.06
N VAL A 210 -4.40 2.48 -11.47
CA VAL A 210 -5.65 2.96 -12.10
C VAL A 210 -5.94 2.19 -13.38
N GLY A 211 -4.91 1.99 -14.22
CA GLY A 211 -5.01 1.27 -15.47
C GLY A 211 -5.39 -0.19 -15.30
N HIS A 212 -4.90 -0.86 -14.27
CA HIS A 212 -5.24 -2.25 -13.98
C HIS A 212 -6.75 -2.40 -13.69
N GLU A 213 -7.29 -1.57 -12.80
CA GLU A 213 -8.72 -1.60 -12.48
C GLU A 213 -9.61 -1.17 -13.66
N LEU A 214 -9.17 -0.15 -14.42
CA LEU A 214 -9.85 0.24 -15.67
C LEU A 214 -9.83 -0.88 -16.71
N ALA A 215 -8.73 -1.64 -16.80
CA ALA A 215 -8.60 -2.74 -17.74
C ALA A 215 -9.58 -3.88 -17.44
N HIS A 216 -9.87 -4.17 -16.16
CA HIS A 216 -10.94 -5.10 -15.80
C HIS A 216 -12.29 -4.65 -16.38
N HIS A 217 -12.62 -3.35 -16.26
CA HIS A 217 -13.84 -2.82 -16.85
C HIS A 217 -13.79 -2.91 -18.38
N ALA A 218 -12.69 -2.50 -19.02
CA ALA A 218 -12.54 -2.50 -20.47
C ALA A 218 -12.68 -3.91 -21.09
N LEU A 219 -12.10 -4.91 -20.44
CA LEU A 219 -12.09 -6.31 -20.88
C LEU A 219 -13.37 -7.07 -20.49
N GLY A 220 -14.22 -6.47 -19.65
CA GLY A 220 -15.40 -7.11 -19.10
C GLY A 220 -15.09 -8.29 -18.20
N HIS A 221 -14.03 -8.16 -17.42
CA HIS A 221 -13.77 -9.07 -16.32
C HIS A 221 -14.80 -8.82 -15.22
N ASP A 222 -15.68 -9.80 -15.00
CA ASP A 222 -16.55 -9.78 -13.84
C ASP A 222 -15.71 -9.94 -12.57
N SER A 223 -15.80 -8.98 -11.65
CA SER A 223 -15.31 -9.15 -10.28
C SER A 223 -16.15 -10.26 -9.64
N ALA A 224 -15.51 -11.27 -9.08
CA ALA A 224 -16.25 -12.30 -8.34
C ALA A 224 -17.09 -11.61 -7.26
N PRO A 225 -18.36 -12.03 -7.03
CA PRO A 225 -19.15 -11.48 -5.95
C PRO A 225 -18.36 -11.69 -4.66
N SER A 226 -17.99 -10.57 -4.02
CA SER A 226 -17.31 -10.61 -2.75
C SER A 226 -18.17 -11.42 -1.79
N ALA A 227 -17.70 -12.61 -1.39
CA ALA A 227 -18.36 -13.46 -0.40
C ALA A 227 -18.30 -12.83 1.01
N PHE A 228 -17.75 -11.63 1.09
CA PHE A 228 -17.56 -10.85 2.29
C PHE A 228 -18.82 -10.01 2.57
N SER A 229 -19.09 -9.79 3.85
CA SER A 229 -20.25 -9.00 4.30
C SER A 229 -20.33 -7.64 3.57
N PRO A 230 -21.50 -6.99 3.48
CA PRO A 230 -21.67 -5.68 2.82
C PRO A 230 -20.78 -4.51 3.32
N GLY A 231 -19.93 -4.74 4.33
CA GLY A 231 -18.93 -3.82 4.86
C GLY A 231 -17.49 -4.35 4.86
N GLU A 232 -17.22 -5.51 4.28
CA GLU A 232 -15.86 -6.02 4.12
C GLU A 232 -15.31 -5.66 2.74
N HIS A 233 -14.15 -5.04 2.78
CA HIS A 233 -13.59 -4.25 1.69
C HIS A 233 -12.28 -4.83 1.15
N LEU A 234 -12.06 -6.11 1.41
CA LEU A 234 -10.91 -6.83 0.91
C LEU A 234 -11.14 -7.10 -0.58
N PRO A 235 -10.17 -6.82 -1.46
CA PRO A 235 -10.31 -7.02 -2.90
C PRO A 235 -10.58 -8.50 -3.15
N VAL A 236 -11.71 -8.80 -3.80
CA VAL A 236 -12.06 -10.15 -4.24
C VAL A 236 -11.84 -10.20 -5.73
N CYS A 237 -10.79 -10.88 -6.11
CA CYS A 237 -10.39 -10.98 -7.51
C CYS A 237 -10.78 -12.35 -8.04
N SER A 238 -10.89 -12.48 -9.37
CA SER A 238 -11.17 -13.79 -9.96
C SER A 238 -9.94 -14.68 -9.79
N ASP A 239 -10.13 -15.97 -9.46
CA ASP A 239 -9.05 -16.99 -9.49
C ASP A 239 -8.41 -17.18 -10.88
N ASP A 240 -8.96 -16.52 -11.91
CA ASP A 240 -8.50 -16.62 -13.28
C ASP A 240 -7.25 -15.78 -13.50
N GLN A 241 -6.08 -16.38 -13.24
CA GLN A 241 -4.76 -15.81 -13.50
C GLN A 241 -4.63 -15.18 -14.91
N ARG A 242 -5.37 -15.69 -15.89
CA ARG A 242 -5.35 -15.14 -17.25
C ARG A 242 -6.02 -13.76 -17.30
N ARG A 243 -7.15 -13.57 -16.63
CA ARG A 243 -7.83 -12.26 -16.57
C ARG A 243 -6.95 -11.20 -15.92
N GLU A 244 -6.27 -11.57 -14.84
CA GLU A 244 -5.35 -10.67 -14.14
C GLU A 244 -4.17 -10.26 -15.01
N LEU A 245 -3.61 -11.24 -15.74
CA LEU A 245 -2.55 -10.97 -16.70
C LEU A 245 -3.02 -10.10 -17.88
N ASP A 246 -4.21 -10.36 -18.41
CA ASP A 246 -4.77 -9.56 -19.51
C ASP A 246 -5.01 -8.10 -19.05
N ALA A 247 -5.47 -7.90 -17.82
CA ALA A 247 -5.60 -6.59 -17.20
C ALA A 247 -4.24 -5.89 -17.03
N ASP A 248 -3.22 -6.59 -16.52
CA ASP A 248 -1.85 -6.07 -16.39
C ASP A 248 -1.26 -5.63 -17.73
N LEU A 249 -1.43 -6.45 -18.76
CA LEU A 249 -0.89 -6.17 -20.09
C LEU A 249 -1.58 -4.98 -20.74
N LEU A 250 -2.91 -4.87 -20.61
CA LEU A 250 -3.64 -3.72 -21.12
C LEU A 250 -3.27 -2.44 -20.36
N ALA A 251 -3.19 -2.50 -19.02
CA ALA A 251 -2.79 -1.39 -18.17
C ALA A 251 -1.39 -0.87 -18.54
N TYR A 252 -0.40 -1.77 -18.63
CA TYR A 252 0.96 -1.41 -19.02
C TYR A 252 1.01 -0.73 -20.39
N ARG A 253 0.34 -1.30 -21.41
CA ARG A 253 0.30 -0.72 -22.76
C ARG A 253 -0.40 0.65 -22.77
N ALA A 254 -1.49 0.79 -22.02
CA ALA A 254 -2.20 2.06 -21.88
C ALA A 254 -1.32 3.12 -21.22
N SER A 255 -0.57 2.76 -20.16
CA SER A 255 0.38 3.67 -19.51
C SER A 255 1.48 4.12 -20.48
N VAL A 256 2.08 3.20 -21.25
CA VAL A 256 3.11 3.56 -22.24
C VAL A 256 2.55 4.52 -23.29
N LEU A 257 1.34 4.27 -23.77
CA LEU A 257 0.72 5.10 -24.79
C LEU A 257 0.31 6.48 -24.24
N ALA A 258 -0.19 6.55 -23.01
CA ALA A 258 -0.54 7.80 -22.33
C ALA A 258 0.70 8.70 -22.20
N VAL A 259 1.81 8.18 -21.65
CA VAL A 259 3.06 8.95 -21.49
C VAL A 259 3.60 9.46 -22.82
N ARG A 260 3.58 8.63 -23.87
CA ARG A 260 4.00 9.07 -25.20
C ARG A 260 3.16 10.23 -25.72
N GLN A 261 1.86 10.19 -25.49
CA GLN A 261 0.95 11.25 -25.94
C GLN A 261 1.15 12.54 -25.15
N GLU A 262 1.28 12.46 -23.83
CA GLU A 262 1.61 13.62 -23.00
C GLU A 262 2.92 14.29 -23.43
N ALA A 263 3.97 13.48 -23.60
CA ALA A 263 5.28 13.97 -23.99
C ALA A 263 5.22 14.69 -25.34
N LEU A 264 4.56 14.10 -26.34
CA LEU A 264 4.42 14.71 -27.65
C LEU A 264 3.48 15.94 -27.65
N ALA A 265 2.50 15.99 -26.75
CA ALA A 265 1.58 17.11 -26.62
C ALA A 265 2.19 18.32 -25.90
N SER A 266 3.19 18.12 -25.02
CA SER A 266 3.84 19.22 -24.30
C SER A 266 4.65 20.14 -25.23
N GLY A 267 5.10 19.62 -26.38
CA GLY A 267 5.93 20.36 -27.33
C GLY A 267 7.30 20.77 -26.77
N GLU A 268 7.71 20.19 -25.64
CA GLU A 268 8.99 20.48 -25.00
C GLU A 268 10.17 19.90 -25.79
N ALA A 269 11.34 20.52 -25.65
CA ALA A 269 12.56 20.11 -26.38
C ALA A 269 13.02 18.66 -26.07
N GLU A 270 12.52 18.07 -24.98
CA GLU A 270 12.85 16.72 -24.52
C GLU A 270 11.71 15.70 -24.78
N ALA A 271 10.62 16.11 -25.43
CA ALA A 271 9.45 15.29 -25.72
C ALA A 271 9.79 13.94 -26.37
N ASP A 272 10.65 13.95 -27.39
CA ASP A 272 11.04 12.73 -28.11
C ASP A 272 11.77 11.75 -27.19
N ARG A 273 12.67 12.24 -26.31
CA ARG A 273 13.40 11.37 -25.38
C ARG A 273 12.48 10.76 -24.33
N VAL A 274 11.51 11.52 -23.84
CA VAL A 274 10.49 11.02 -22.91
C VAL A 274 9.61 9.96 -23.60
N ALA A 275 9.20 10.21 -24.85
CA ALA A 275 8.39 9.26 -25.63
C ALA A 275 9.15 7.95 -25.93
N GLU A 276 10.46 8.03 -26.19
CA GLU A 276 11.34 6.87 -26.32
C GLU A 276 11.46 6.10 -25.00
N ALA A 277 11.62 6.79 -23.88
CA ALA A 277 11.76 6.19 -22.54
C ALA A 277 10.44 5.70 -21.92
N ALA A 278 9.28 5.99 -22.54
CA ALA A 278 7.95 5.67 -21.99
C ALA A 278 7.79 4.19 -21.63
N GLY A 279 8.32 3.29 -22.46
CA GLY A 279 8.28 1.84 -22.23
C GLY A 279 8.92 1.43 -20.89
N LEU A 280 10.14 1.93 -20.65
CA LEU A 280 10.88 1.70 -19.42
C LEU A 280 10.22 2.39 -18.22
N MET A 281 9.82 3.66 -18.36
CA MET A 281 9.20 4.41 -17.26
C MET A 281 7.90 3.76 -16.77
N SER A 282 7.02 3.35 -17.69
CA SER A 282 5.81 2.61 -17.33
C SER A 282 6.11 1.24 -16.73
N ALA A 283 7.19 0.57 -17.15
CA ALA A 283 7.58 -0.71 -16.57
C ALA A 283 8.05 -0.55 -15.12
N LEU A 284 8.86 0.47 -14.82
CA LEU A 284 9.28 0.78 -13.46
C LEU A 284 8.10 1.17 -12.56
N GLY A 285 7.13 1.93 -13.09
CA GLY A 285 5.88 2.24 -12.39
C GLY A 285 5.06 0.98 -12.07
N ALA A 286 4.89 0.10 -13.04
CA ALA A 286 4.20 -1.17 -12.86
C ALA A 286 4.89 -2.08 -11.83
N LEU A 287 6.22 -2.21 -11.89
CA LEU A 287 6.98 -2.95 -10.88
C LEU A 287 6.86 -2.34 -9.48
N THR A 288 6.81 -1.01 -9.38
CA THR A 288 6.57 -0.30 -8.11
C THR A 288 5.18 -0.62 -7.56
N ALA A 289 4.15 -0.58 -8.38
CA ALA A 289 2.79 -0.97 -7.99
C ALA A 289 2.71 -2.44 -7.56
N MET A 290 3.42 -3.34 -8.25
CA MET A 290 3.49 -4.75 -7.85
C MET A 290 4.21 -4.94 -6.50
N LEU A 291 5.24 -4.16 -6.20
CA LEU A 291 5.89 -4.17 -4.88
C LEU A 291 4.97 -3.63 -3.76
N VAL A 292 4.09 -2.68 -4.06
CA VAL A 292 3.04 -2.20 -3.14
C VAL A 292 2.07 -3.32 -2.81
N VAL A 293 1.58 -4.03 -3.82
CA VAL A 293 0.70 -5.19 -3.63
C VAL A 293 1.44 -6.29 -2.85
N HIS A 294 2.67 -6.63 -3.26
CA HIS A 294 3.48 -7.66 -2.60
C HIS A 294 3.73 -7.37 -1.13
N SER A 295 4.13 -6.13 -0.80
CA SER A 295 4.32 -5.71 0.60
C SER A 295 3.03 -5.90 1.40
N THR A 296 1.91 -5.48 0.85
CA THR A 296 0.59 -5.59 1.51
C THR A 296 0.20 -7.06 1.72
N GLU A 297 0.33 -7.88 0.68
CA GLU A 297 -0.01 -9.30 0.68
C GLU A 297 0.85 -10.14 1.63
N ARG A 298 2.13 -9.78 1.80
CA ARG A 298 3.08 -10.48 2.68
C ARG A 298 3.02 -9.96 4.10
N ALA A 299 2.89 -8.64 4.27
CA ALA A 299 2.91 -8.02 5.57
C ALA A 299 1.56 -8.01 6.26
N LEU A 300 0.42 -7.82 5.58
CA LEU A 300 -0.85 -7.54 6.29
C LEU A 300 -1.74 -8.77 6.45
N PHE A 301 -1.76 -9.64 5.45
CA PHE A 301 -2.66 -10.80 5.45
C PHE A 301 -2.09 -11.93 6.30
N VAL A 302 -2.90 -12.42 7.24
CA VAL A 302 -2.71 -13.74 7.86
C VAL A 302 -3.15 -14.81 6.87
N ARG A 303 -4.24 -14.55 6.15
CA ARG A 303 -4.75 -15.41 5.09
C ARG A 303 -5.31 -14.54 3.98
N ARG A 304 -4.90 -14.78 2.74
CA ARG A 304 -5.27 -13.94 1.58
C ARG A 304 -6.67 -14.22 1.03
N GLY A 305 -7.26 -15.38 1.35
CA GLY A 305 -8.50 -15.83 0.71
C GLY A 305 -8.29 -16.09 -0.78
N VAL A 306 -9.31 -15.77 -1.60
CA VAL A 306 -9.24 -15.74 -3.07
C VAL A 306 -8.79 -14.33 -3.50
N SER A 307 -7.52 -14.19 -3.88
CA SER A 307 -6.90 -12.93 -4.32
C SER A 307 -6.16 -13.11 -5.65
N HIS A 308 -5.64 -12.02 -6.22
CA HIS A 308 -4.80 -12.07 -7.42
C HIS A 308 -3.68 -13.12 -7.33
N PRO A 309 -3.17 -13.63 -8.47
CA PRO A 309 -1.88 -14.30 -8.51
C PRO A 309 -0.83 -13.43 -7.82
N GLU A 310 0.11 -14.07 -7.11
CA GLU A 310 1.12 -13.36 -6.33
C GLU A 310 1.83 -12.28 -7.16
N ALA A 311 1.99 -11.09 -6.59
CA ALA A 311 2.60 -9.95 -7.28
C ALA A 311 3.98 -10.28 -7.88
N ALA A 312 4.77 -11.14 -7.22
CA ALA A 312 6.06 -11.61 -7.76
C ALA A 312 5.91 -12.38 -9.09
N THR A 313 4.85 -13.19 -9.22
CA THR A 313 4.54 -13.92 -10.46
C THR A 313 4.16 -12.95 -11.58
N ARG A 314 3.28 -11.98 -11.28
CA ARG A 314 2.87 -10.94 -12.23
C ARG A 314 4.06 -10.07 -12.67
N ALA A 315 4.96 -9.74 -11.75
CA ALA A 315 6.19 -8.99 -12.05
C ALA A 315 7.12 -9.75 -13.00
N SER A 316 7.31 -11.06 -12.80
CA SER A 316 8.11 -11.87 -13.72
C SER A 316 7.53 -11.85 -15.14
N LEU A 317 6.21 -11.99 -15.28
CA LEU A 317 5.53 -11.99 -16.57
C LEU A 317 5.64 -10.64 -17.29
N LEU A 318 5.65 -9.53 -16.55
CA LEU A 318 5.90 -8.21 -17.11
C LEU A 318 7.36 -8.06 -17.57
N LEU A 319 8.32 -8.53 -16.76
CA LEU A 319 9.74 -8.48 -17.12
C LEU A 319 10.04 -9.28 -18.39
N ASP A 320 9.36 -10.40 -18.62
CA ASP A 320 9.52 -11.21 -19.83
C ASP A 320 9.07 -10.48 -21.12
N ARG A 321 8.46 -9.29 -20.99
CA ARG A 321 8.10 -8.41 -22.12
C ARG A 321 9.13 -7.35 -22.44
N LEU A 322 10.12 -7.15 -21.57
CA LEU A 322 11.20 -6.20 -21.78
C LEU A 322 12.37 -6.90 -22.47
N ASP A 323 13.10 -6.16 -23.30
CA ASP A 323 14.29 -6.66 -23.99
C ASP A 323 15.53 -5.79 -23.70
N GLY A 324 16.69 -6.35 -24.04
CA GLY A 324 17.98 -5.66 -24.02
C GLY A 324 18.30 -4.88 -22.73
N GLY A 325 18.53 -3.58 -22.91
CA GLY A 325 18.94 -2.66 -21.83
C GLY A 325 17.83 -2.43 -20.80
N ASP A 326 16.57 -2.37 -21.24
CA ASP A 326 15.43 -2.10 -20.37
C ASP A 326 15.18 -3.24 -19.38
N LEU A 327 15.26 -4.50 -19.86
CA LEU A 327 15.19 -5.67 -18.99
C LEU A 327 16.32 -5.67 -17.95
N THR A 328 17.54 -5.36 -18.37
CA THR A 328 18.70 -5.31 -17.47
C THR A 328 18.50 -4.25 -16.39
N PHE A 329 18.04 -3.06 -16.78
CA PHE A 329 17.78 -1.96 -15.86
C PHE A 329 16.64 -2.28 -14.89
N ALA A 330 15.51 -2.81 -15.39
CA ALA A 330 14.37 -3.20 -14.58
C ALA A 330 14.72 -4.29 -13.55
N ARG A 331 15.60 -5.25 -13.89
CA ARG A 331 16.09 -6.26 -12.93
C ARG A 331 16.97 -5.66 -11.84
N ILE A 332 17.86 -4.73 -12.18
CA ILE A 332 18.69 -4.02 -11.19
C ILE A 332 17.80 -3.21 -10.25
N PHE A 333 16.79 -2.54 -10.80
CA PHE A 333 15.78 -1.83 -10.04
C PHE A 333 15.07 -2.77 -9.06
N LEU A 334 14.55 -3.89 -9.55
CA LEU A 334 13.75 -4.79 -8.74
C LEU A 334 14.58 -5.47 -7.63
N THR A 335 15.86 -5.73 -7.85
CA THR A 335 16.69 -6.49 -6.89
C THR A 335 16.75 -5.83 -5.51
N ASN A 336 17.10 -4.54 -5.43
CA ASN A 336 17.16 -3.82 -4.16
C ASN A 336 15.78 -3.65 -3.53
N MET A 337 14.79 -3.36 -4.35
CA MET A 337 13.44 -3.06 -3.91
C MET A 337 12.76 -4.30 -3.35
N ALA A 338 12.80 -5.42 -4.08
CA ALA A 338 12.27 -6.70 -3.64
C ALA A 338 12.96 -7.18 -2.35
N ALA A 339 14.29 -7.05 -2.25
CA ALA A 339 14.99 -7.40 -1.01
C ALA A 339 14.53 -6.56 0.19
N ALA A 340 14.36 -5.24 0.00
CA ALA A 340 13.83 -4.36 1.05
C ALA A 340 12.38 -4.71 1.42
N THR A 341 11.54 -5.02 0.43
CA THR A 341 10.14 -5.41 0.63
C THR A 341 10.03 -6.73 1.39
N GLU A 342 10.80 -7.76 1.02
CA GLU A 342 10.82 -9.05 1.72
C GLU A 342 11.25 -8.89 3.17
N ASN A 343 12.36 -8.18 3.41
CA ASN A 343 12.84 -7.93 4.77
C ASN A 343 11.83 -7.13 5.60
N ALA A 344 11.17 -6.15 5.01
CA ALA A 344 10.17 -5.32 5.70
C ALA A 344 8.87 -6.09 5.99
N ALA A 345 8.53 -7.09 5.18
CA ALA A 345 7.33 -7.91 5.33
C ALA A 345 7.56 -9.18 6.16
N ASP A 346 8.80 -9.52 6.50
CA ASP A 346 9.12 -10.73 7.28
C ASP A 346 8.84 -10.53 8.78
N PHE A 347 7.68 -10.97 9.25
CA PHE A 347 7.32 -11.02 10.68
C PHE A 347 7.59 -12.40 11.30
N SER A 348 8.47 -13.20 10.71
CA SER A 348 8.92 -14.46 11.32
C SER A 348 9.92 -14.21 12.46
N PRO A 349 10.26 -15.23 13.27
CA PRO A 349 11.30 -15.11 14.30
C PRO A 349 12.69 -14.76 13.79
N SER A 350 12.97 -14.95 12.50
CA SER A 350 14.22 -14.54 11.86
C SER A 350 14.16 -13.15 11.22
N GLY A 351 12.98 -12.52 11.19
CA GLY A 351 12.79 -11.21 10.55
C GLY A 351 13.51 -10.09 11.28
N THR A 352 14.05 -9.14 10.52
CA THR A 352 14.71 -7.95 11.06
C THR A 352 13.68 -6.99 11.65
N SER A 353 13.78 -6.75 12.95
CA SER A 353 12.92 -5.78 13.63
C SER A 353 13.26 -4.33 13.27
N PHE A 354 12.29 -3.44 13.39
CA PHE A 354 12.43 -2.00 13.22
C PHE A 354 13.39 -1.41 14.27
N GLU A 355 14.55 -0.91 13.84
CA GLU A 355 15.58 -0.35 14.73
C GLU A 355 15.34 1.14 15.02
N TRP A 356 14.45 1.44 15.97
CA TRP A 356 14.00 2.82 16.22
C TRP A 356 15.15 3.81 16.49
N GLU A 357 16.24 3.39 17.15
CA GLU A 357 17.40 4.25 17.42
C GLU A 357 18.15 4.68 16.17
N TRP A 358 18.14 3.86 15.11
CA TRP A 358 18.75 4.22 13.83
C TRP A 358 17.89 5.27 13.13
N PHE A 359 16.57 5.07 13.11
CA PHE A 359 15.62 5.99 12.49
C PHE A 359 15.61 7.35 13.21
N ALA A 360 15.50 7.36 14.55
CA ALA A 360 15.49 8.58 15.37
C ALA A 360 16.73 9.47 15.17
N ARG A 361 17.88 8.88 14.83
CA ARG A 361 19.15 9.61 14.60
C ARG A 361 19.43 9.88 13.12
N SER A 362 18.58 9.45 12.21
CA SER A 362 18.81 9.58 10.78
C SER A 362 18.57 11.03 10.33
N PRO A 363 19.60 11.74 9.80
CA PRO A 363 19.42 13.10 9.32
C PRO A 363 18.62 13.18 8.01
N ARG A 364 18.25 12.02 7.43
CA ARG A 364 17.50 11.92 6.18
C ARG A 364 16.00 11.80 6.42
N LEU A 365 15.55 11.76 7.66
CA LEU A 365 14.14 11.54 8.00
C LEU A 365 13.59 12.72 8.76
N ASP A 366 12.40 13.14 8.36
CA ASP A 366 11.53 13.96 9.20
C ASP A 366 10.67 13.02 10.03
N ILE A 367 10.90 13.07 11.35
CA ILE A 367 10.25 12.19 12.31
C ILE A 367 9.39 13.06 13.21
N PRO A 368 8.07 13.03 13.01
CA PRO A 368 7.14 13.83 13.79
C PRO A 368 6.87 13.28 15.19
N HIS A 369 7.44 12.12 15.52
CA HIS A 369 7.09 11.38 16.72
C HIS A 369 8.21 11.41 17.76
N SER A 370 7.83 11.30 19.03
CA SER A 370 8.80 11.15 20.11
C SER A 370 9.57 9.82 20.02
N ASP A 371 10.77 9.79 20.60
CA ASP A 371 11.55 8.56 20.76
C ASP A 371 10.76 7.45 21.48
N GLU A 372 9.90 7.83 22.44
CA GLU A 372 9.02 6.91 23.14
C GLU A 372 7.99 6.26 22.21
N TYR A 373 7.38 7.04 21.31
CA TYR A 373 6.47 6.52 20.31
C TYR A 373 7.19 5.55 19.36
N LEU A 374 8.36 5.93 18.83
CA LEU A 374 9.13 5.03 17.95
C LEU A 374 9.56 3.75 18.67
N ARG A 375 9.92 3.85 19.95
CA ARG A 375 10.22 2.68 20.80
C ARG A 375 8.97 1.80 20.99
N SER A 376 7.77 2.37 21.09
CA SER A 376 6.54 1.59 21.15
C SER A 376 6.33 0.80 19.85
N ILE A 377 6.54 1.41 18.67
CA ILE A 377 6.48 0.73 17.37
C ILE A 377 7.50 -0.41 17.31
N HIS A 378 8.73 -0.19 17.79
CA HIS A 378 9.74 -1.24 17.91
C HIS A 378 9.25 -2.43 18.75
N TRP A 379 8.66 -2.20 19.91
CA TRP A 379 8.15 -3.30 20.75
C TRP A 379 6.99 -4.05 20.11
N LEU A 380 6.06 -3.32 19.50
CA LEU A 380 4.94 -3.91 18.76
C LEU A 380 5.42 -4.76 17.59
N ASP A 381 6.46 -4.33 16.88
CA ASP A 381 7.10 -5.14 15.84
C ASP A 381 7.74 -6.41 16.43
N ARG A 382 8.50 -6.28 17.52
CA ARG A 382 9.15 -7.43 18.17
C ARG A 382 8.16 -8.48 18.62
N PHE A 383 7.01 -8.10 19.18
CA PHE A 383 5.98 -9.08 19.55
C PHE A 383 5.50 -9.89 18.35
N GLN A 384 5.38 -9.25 17.19
CA GLN A 384 4.91 -9.93 15.98
C GLN A 384 5.96 -10.94 15.45
N CYS A 385 7.25 -10.69 15.68
CA CYS A 385 8.32 -11.63 15.33
C CYS A 385 8.51 -12.78 16.33
N MET A 386 8.10 -12.65 17.60
CA MET A 386 8.35 -13.66 18.65
C MET A 386 7.65 -14.99 18.40
N THR A 387 8.23 -16.11 18.85
CA THR A 387 7.56 -17.44 18.77
C THR A 387 6.29 -17.48 19.64
N SER A 388 5.37 -18.40 19.35
CA SER A 388 4.16 -18.56 20.17
C SER A 388 4.48 -18.82 21.65
N GLU A 389 5.49 -19.65 21.92
CA GLU A 389 5.95 -19.91 23.31
C GLU A 389 6.55 -18.68 23.98
N ASP A 390 7.31 -17.86 23.25
CA ASP A 390 7.84 -16.61 23.80
C ASP A 390 6.72 -15.65 24.18
N LEU A 391 5.67 -15.59 23.36
CA LEU A 391 4.50 -14.74 23.61
C LEU A 391 3.69 -15.23 24.80
N VAL A 392 3.46 -16.55 24.94
CA VAL A 392 2.80 -17.13 26.13
C VAL A 392 3.62 -16.84 27.39
N ARG A 393 4.94 -17.04 27.35
CA ARG A 393 5.83 -16.69 28.47
C ARG A 393 5.83 -15.19 28.78
N GLY A 394 5.76 -14.35 27.76
CA GLY A 394 5.64 -12.90 27.90
C GLY A 394 4.36 -12.49 28.62
N ALA A 395 3.22 -13.05 28.22
CA ALA A 395 1.93 -12.79 28.86
C ALA A 395 1.93 -13.22 30.34
N ALA A 396 2.48 -14.41 30.64
CA ALA A 396 2.61 -14.89 32.03
C ALA A 396 3.50 -13.98 32.89
N LYS A 397 4.63 -13.48 32.34
CA LYS A 397 5.50 -12.50 33.02
C LYS A 397 4.81 -11.17 33.28
N ALA A 398 3.86 -10.78 32.44
CA ALA A 398 3.02 -9.60 32.63
C ALA A 398 1.87 -9.83 33.62
N GLY A 399 1.78 -11.02 34.24
CA GLY A 399 0.76 -11.36 35.24
C GLY A 399 -0.46 -12.08 34.69
N TYR A 400 -0.47 -12.48 33.42
CA TYR A 400 -1.58 -13.18 32.77
C TYR A 400 -1.22 -14.64 32.47
N ASP A 401 -1.15 -15.46 33.51
CA ASP A 401 -0.87 -16.90 33.38
C ASP A 401 -2.13 -17.73 33.05
N GLU A 402 -1.97 -19.05 32.93
CA GLU A 402 -3.05 -19.98 32.54
C GLU A 402 -4.21 -20.08 33.55
N SER A 403 -4.06 -19.53 34.76
CA SER A 403 -5.17 -19.41 35.72
C SER A 403 -6.16 -18.30 35.35
N MET A 404 -5.73 -17.34 34.53
CA MET A 404 -6.57 -16.24 34.04
C MET A 404 -7.10 -16.53 32.63
N PRO A 405 -8.29 -16.02 32.25
CA PRO A 405 -8.83 -16.20 30.91
C PRO A 405 -7.86 -15.78 29.80
N VAL A 406 -7.20 -14.63 29.96
CA VAL A 406 -6.21 -14.11 29.00
C VAL A 406 -5.12 -15.14 28.75
N GLY A 407 -4.37 -15.54 29.78
CA GLY A 407 -3.24 -16.47 29.66
C GLY A 407 -3.65 -17.87 29.22
N LYS A 408 -4.82 -18.36 29.67
CA LYS A 408 -5.39 -19.62 29.18
C LYS A 408 -5.66 -19.58 27.67
N GLY A 409 -6.23 -18.48 27.17
CA GLY A 409 -6.46 -18.32 25.74
C GLY A 409 -5.17 -18.22 24.94
N PHE A 410 -4.11 -17.60 25.47
CA PHE A 410 -2.78 -17.61 24.86
C PHE A 410 -2.25 -19.04 24.65
N ARG A 411 -2.34 -19.89 25.69
CA ARG A 411 -1.94 -21.31 25.59
C ARG A 411 -2.78 -22.05 24.55
N LEU A 412 -4.10 -21.90 24.60
CA LEU A 412 -5.01 -22.54 23.62
C LEU A 412 -4.68 -22.15 22.18
N ALA A 413 -4.43 -20.86 21.92
CA ALA A 413 -4.06 -20.39 20.59
C ALA A 413 -2.70 -20.97 20.16
N ALA A 414 -1.71 -21.04 21.06
CA ALA A 414 -0.40 -21.64 20.78
C ALA A 414 -0.51 -23.14 20.44
N ASP A 415 -1.47 -23.84 21.05
CA ASP A 415 -1.78 -25.25 20.80
C ASP A 415 -2.62 -25.48 19.53
N GLY A 416 -2.88 -24.44 18.73
CA GLY A 416 -3.68 -24.52 17.50
C GLY A 416 -5.20 -24.54 17.72
N ARG A 417 -5.66 -24.27 18.94
CA ARG A 417 -7.08 -24.27 19.34
C ARG A 417 -7.64 -22.84 19.34
N THR A 418 -7.54 -22.15 18.22
CA THR A 418 -7.86 -20.72 18.10
C THR A 418 -9.32 -20.40 18.43
N ALA A 419 -10.26 -21.26 18.02
CA ALA A 419 -11.68 -21.07 18.33
C ALA A 419 -11.93 -21.11 19.85
N ASP A 420 -11.29 -22.05 20.56
CA ASP A 420 -11.40 -22.15 22.02
C ASP A 420 -10.73 -20.96 22.71
N ALA A 421 -9.62 -20.46 22.17
CA ALA A 421 -8.96 -19.25 22.66
C ALA A 421 -9.87 -18.03 22.54
N PHE A 422 -10.51 -17.83 21.39
CA PHE A 422 -11.46 -16.74 21.15
C PHE A 422 -12.67 -16.82 22.09
N ALA A 423 -13.24 -18.01 22.31
CA ALA A 423 -14.31 -18.20 23.26
C ALA A 423 -13.90 -17.83 24.69
N ILE A 424 -12.68 -18.22 25.11
CA ILE A 424 -12.14 -17.88 26.44
C ILE A 424 -11.86 -16.38 26.58
N TRP A 425 -11.44 -15.71 25.51
CA TRP A 425 -11.24 -14.26 25.52
C TRP A 425 -12.56 -13.47 25.45
N GLY A 426 -13.69 -14.12 25.18
CA GLY A 426 -15.00 -13.47 25.07
C GLY A 426 -15.27 -12.83 23.71
N VAL A 427 -14.63 -13.32 22.65
CA VAL A 427 -14.98 -12.93 21.27
C VAL A 427 -16.35 -13.54 20.93
N PRO A 428 -17.30 -12.77 20.38
CA PRO A 428 -18.60 -13.30 19.95
C PRO A 428 -18.48 -14.46 18.97
N ASP A 429 -19.35 -15.48 19.10
CA ASP A 429 -19.30 -16.71 18.29
C ASP A 429 -19.37 -16.42 16.80
N ASP A 430 -20.26 -15.52 16.38
CA ASP A 430 -20.39 -15.12 14.98
C ASP A 430 -19.07 -14.53 14.47
N ARG A 431 -18.42 -13.64 15.23
CA ARG A 431 -17.13 -13.06 14.85
C ARG A 431 -16.02 -14.11 14.83
N ALA A 432 -15.99 -15.03 15.77
CA ALA A 432 -15.01 -16.12 15.83
C ALA A 432 -15.16 -17.06 14.61
N GLU A 433 -16.39 -17.39 14.21
CA GLU A 433 -16.68 -18.16 12.99
C GLU A 433 -16.16 -17.45 11.74
N GLN A 434 -16.38 -16.14 11.62
CA GLN A 434 -15.89 -15.36 10.48
C GLN A 434 -14.36 -15.36 10.37
N ILE A 435 -13.65 -15.21 11.50
CA ILE A 435 -12.18 -15.18 11.54
C ILE A 435 -11.58 -16.55 11.24
N THR A 436 -12.22 -17.61 11.74
CA THR A 436 -11.75 -18.99 11.57
C THR A 436 -12.14 -19.60 10.21
N ASP A 437 -13.03 -18.97 9.44
CA ASP A 437 -13.39 -19.40 8.08
C ASP A 437 -12.21 -19.25 7.11
N ARG A 438 -11.64 -20.41 6.73
CA ARG A 438 -10.50 -20.51 5.81
C ARG A 438 -10.77 -19.96 4.41
N ARG A 439 -12.03 -19.78 4.02
CA ARG A 439 -12.38 -19.23 2.70
C ARG A 439 -12.29 -17.70 2.66
N ARG A 440 -12.28 -17.05 3.83
CA ARG A 440 -12.25 -15.60 3.94
C ARG A 440 -10.84 -15.11 4.15
N ALA A 441 -10.55 -13.98 3.52
CA ALA A 441 -9.33 -13.23 3.80
C ALA A 441 -9.37 -12.69 5.23
N LEU A 442 -8.21 -12.64 5.86
CA LEU A 442 -8.03 -12.19 7.24
C LEU A 442 -6.73 -11.39 7.33
N THR A 443 -6.84 -10.15 7.80
CA THR A 443 -5.70 -9.29 8.06
C THR A 443 -5.29 -9.34 9.53
N MET A 444 -4.04 -8.99 9.81
CA MET A 444 -3.53 -8.91 11.17
C MET A 444 -4.26 -7.85 11.99
N HIS A 445 -4.55 -6.68 11.41
CA HIS A 445 -5.26 -5.61 12.12
C HIS A 445 -6.64 -6.05 12.59
N THR A 446 -7.40 -6.76 11.76
CA THR A 446 -8.69 -7.32 12.15
C THR A 446 -8.58 -8.27 13.35
N LEU A 447 -7.51 -9.08 13.42
CA LEU A 447 -7.25 -9.92 14.60
C LEU A 447 -6.90 -9.06 15.83
N VAL A 448 -6.02 -8.07 15.68
CA VAL A 448 -5.62 -7.17 16.77
C VAL A 448 -6.83 -6.45 17.35
N GLU A 449 -7.66 -5.84 16.51
CA GLU A 449 -8.88 -5.13 16.92
C GLU A 449 -9.86 -6.05 17.65
N THR A 450 -10.06 -7.27 17.12
CA THR A 450 -10.97 -8.26 17.73
C THR A 450 -10.48 -8.67 19.12
N VAL A 451 -9.19 -9.00 19.26
CA VAL A 451 -8.59 -9.39 20.55
C VAL A 451 -8.55 -8.20 21.51
N GLN A 452 -8.25 -7.00 21.02
CA GLN A 452 -8.24 -5.77 21.81
C GLN A 452 -9.62 -5.46 22.41
N THR A 453 -10.69 -5.59 21.63
CA THR A 453 -12.06 -5.39 22.09
C THR A 453 -12.44 -6.43 23.14
N ALA A 454 -12.09 -7.69 22.91
CA ALA A 454 -12.30 -8.77 23.87
C ALA A 454 -11.55 -8.53 25.19
N PHE A 455 -10.28 -8.12 25.13
CA PHE A 455 -9.46 -7.81 26.32
C PHE A 455 -9.95 -6.57 27.07
N ALA A 456 -10.41 -5.54 26.36
CA ALA A 456 -11.04 -4.38 26.99
C ALA A 456 -12.35 -4.77 27.71
N ALA A 457 -13.16 -5.65 27.13
CA ALA A 457 -14.38 -6.16 27.77
C ALA A 457 -14.10 -7.00 29.02
N LEU A 458 -12.91 -7.61 29.13
CA LEU A 458 -12.42 -8.29 30.33
C LEU A 458 -11.87 -7.31 31.41
N GLY A 459 -11.94 -5.99 31.18
CA GLY A 459 -11.56 -4.97 32.16
C GLY A 459 -10.06 -4.70 32.24
N MET A 460 -9.30 -5.00 31.18
CA MET A 460 -7.86 -4.77 31.17
C MET A 460 -7.48 -3.28 31.07
N PRO A 461 -6.37 -2.83 31.71
CA PRO A 461 -5.92 -1.44 31.63
C PRO A 461 -5.51 -1.05 30.20
N GLY A 462 -5.93 0.15 29.75
CA GLY A 462 -5.72 0.63 28.37
C GLY A 462 -4.29 0.49 27.86
N ASP A 463 -3.30 0.89 28.66
CA ASP A 463 -1.88 0.87 28.28
C ASP A 463 -1.33 -0.55 28.06
N THR A 464 -1.95 -1.56 28.68
CA THR A 464 -1.53 -2.96 28.56
C THR A 464 -2.32 -3.72 27.50
N VAL A 465 -3.58 -3.30 27.25
CA VAL A 465 -4.50 -3.98 26.32
C VAL A 465 -3.88 -4.10 24.94
N LEU A 466 -3.31 -3.04 24.38
CA LEU A 466 -2.79 -3.06 23.01
C LEU A 466 -1.63 -4.06 22.86
N SER A 467 -0.65 -4.01 23.76
CA SER A 467 0.51 -4.91 23.71
C SER A 467 0.08 -6.37 23.79
N LEU A 468 -0.81 -6.71 24.73
CA LEU A 468 -1.33 -8.07 24.86
C LEU A 468 -2.22 -8.47 23.69
N ALA A 469 -3.00 -7.55 23.13
CA ALA A 469 -3.81 -7.82 21.94
C ALA A 469 -2.94 -8.15 20.73
N VAL A 470 -1.85 -7.41 20.50
CA VAL A 470 -0.87 -7.73 19.44
C VAL A 470 -0.23 -9.09 19.68
N MET A 471 0.18 -9.37 20.92
CA MET A 471 0.74 -10.69 21.26
C MET A 471 -0.29 -11.81 21.00
N GLY A 472 -1.53 -11.66 21.47
CA GLY A 472 -2.59 -12.66 21.34
C GLY A 472 -3.00 -12.88 19.88
N ALA A 473 -3.16 -11.81 19.12
CA ALA A 473 -3.39 -11.85 17.67
C ALA A 473 -2.23 -12.53 16.94
N THR A 474 -0.98 -12.32 17.37
CA THR A 474 0.19 -12.95 16.74
C THR A 474 0.21 -14.45 17.00
N VAL A 475 -0.08 -14.90 18.22
CA VAL A 475 -0.21 -16.32 18.53
C VAL A 475 -1.35 -16.95 17.73
N ALA A 476 -2.51 -16.30 17.69
CA ALA A 476 -3.67 -16.76 16.93
C ALA A 476 -3.36 -16.85 15.42
N ALA A 477 -2.74 -15.82 14.84
CA ALA A 477 -2.38 -15.78 13.43
C ALA A 477 -1.54 -17.00 12.99
N LYS A 478 -0.57 -17.40 13.81
CA LYS A 478 0.31 -18.56 13.54
C LYS A 478 -0.41 -19.90 13.49
N SER A 479 -1.59 -19.99 14.12
CA SER A 479 -2.44 -21.18 14.06
C SER A 479 -3.47 -21.15 12.92
N LEU A 480 -3.66 -19.99 12.28
CA LEU A 480 -4.67 -19.75 11.25
C LEU A 480 -4.11 -19.73 9.81
N THR A 481 -2.79 -19.64 9.68
CA THR A 481 -2.03 -19.89 8.44
C THR A 481 -1.92 -21.39 8.19
#